data_AF-A0A2T3JT75-F1
#
_entry.id   AF-A0A2T3JT75-F1
#
_cell.length_a   1.000
_cell.length_b   1.000
_cell.length_c   1.000
_cell.angle_alpha   90.00
_cell.angle_beta   90.00
_cell.angle_gamma   90.00
#
_symmetry.space_group_name_H-M   'P 1'
#
loop_
_entity.id
_entity.type
_entity.pdbx_description
1 polymer ?
#
loop_
_entity_poly.entity_id
_entity_poly.type
_entity_poly.pdbx_seq_one_letter_code
_entity_poly.pdbx_strand_id
1 'polypeptide(L)'
;MEMTLTTIIATGLGLAVGSFLNVVIYRLPIMAKRNALKNALPHIKELHEEVNLDPNFDLSKPFNLNVPRSACPICNHQITAIENVPVLSWLVLSGKCRGCKSPISTRYPFVEIVNAIAWGTMAIIYYNQTYLLILNCLLTSTFICIMITKLDGQEIHKFLIFQFLFLSALQLVHMLSQLAFVAKIMGIG
;
A
#
# COMPACT_ATOMS: atom_id res chain seq x y z
N MET A 1 -24.00 7.28 -18.67
CA MET A 1 -23.99 7.90 -17.34
C MET A 1 -23.37 6.99 -16.29
N GLU A 2 -23.61 5.67 -16.35
CA GLU A 2 -23.05 4.73 -15.36
C GLU A 2 -21.53 4.49 -15.47
N MET A 3 -20.98 4.31 -16.69
CA MET A 3 -19.53 4.10 -16.87
C MET A 3 -18.68 5.24 -16.31
N THR A 4 -19.02 6.49 -16.64
CA THR A 4 -18.33 7.68 -16.12
C THR A 4 -18.40 7.75 -14.61
N LEU A 5 -19.55 7.44 -14.01
CA LEU A 5 -19.72 7.43 -12.56
C LEU A 5 -18.85 6.35 -11.90
N THR A 6 -18.84 5.13 -12.43
CA THR A 6 -17.98 4.04 -11.95
C THR A 6 -16.51 4.42 -12.02
N THR A 7 -16.07 5.03 -13.12
CA THR A 7 -14.68 5.49 -13.26
C THR A 7 -14.34 6.57 -12.23
N ILE A 8 -15.19 7.58 -12.05
CA ILE A 8 -14.96 8.65 -11.05
C ILE A 8 -14.87 8.06 -9.63
N ILE A 9 -15.78 7.16 -9.28
CA ILE A 9 -15.78 6.49 -7.97
C ILE A 9 -14.51 5.66 -7.79
N ALA A 10 -14.15 4.83 -8.78
CA ALA A 10 -12.96 3.99 -8.71
C ALA A 10 -11.67 4.82 -8.61
N THR A 11 -11.54 5.91 -9.37
CA THR A 11 -10.39 6.81 -9.30
C THR A 11 -10.31 7.50 -7.93
N GLY A 12 -11.43 7.99 -7.39
CA GLY A 12 -11.48 8.61 -6.07
C GLY A 12 -11.11 7.65 -4.94
N LEU A 13 -11.63 6.42 -4.99
CA LEU A 13 -11.24 5.35 -4.06
C LEU A 13 -9.78 4.95 -4.24
N GLY A 14 -9.28 4.89 -5.48
CA GLY A 14 -7.89 4.60 -5.79
C GLY A 14 -6.92 5.62 -5.17
N LEU A 15 -7.27 6.90 -5.14
CA LEU A 15 -6.52 7.94 -4.40
C LEU A 15 -6.46 7.63 -2.90
N ALA A 16 -7.62 7.34 -2.29
CA ALA A 16 -7.71 7.04 -0.86
C ALA A 16 -6.92 5.78 -0.48
N VAL A 17 -7.07 4.70 -1.27
CA VAL A 17 -6.31 3.46 -1.09
C VAL A 17 -4.83 3.68 -1.33
N GLY A 18 -4.44 4.48 -2.33
CA GLY A 18 -3.04 4.85 -2.58
C GLY A 18 -2.40 5.56 -1.39
N SER A 19 -3.16 6.40 -0.68
CA SER A 19 -2.68 7.05 0.54
C SER A 19 -2.45 6.05 1.67
N PHE A 20 -3.32 5.04 1.79
CA PHE A 20 -3.10 3.92 2.71
C PHE A 20 -1.88 3.07 2.29
N LEU A 21 -1.62 2.86 1.00
CA LEU A 21 -0.44 2.13 0.54
C LEU A 21 0.85 2.79 1.03
N ASN A 22 0.93 4.12 1.07
CA ASN A 22 2.10 4.81 1.64
C ASN A 22 2.39 4.40 3.10
N VAL A 23 1.33 4.18 3.90
CA VAL A 23 1.45 3.68 5.28
C VAL A 23 1.96 2.25 5.30
N VAL A 24 1.41 1.38 4.43
CA VAL A 24 1.81 -0.03 4.34
C VAL A 24 3.27 -0.16 3.90
N ILE A 25 3.66 0.53 2.83
CA ILE A 25 5.02 0.50 2.26
C ILE A 25 6.06 0.90 3.32
N TYR A 26 5.78 1.94 4.10
CA TYR A 26 6.71 2.40 5.12
C TYR A 26 6.72 1.53 6.40
N ARG A 27 5.53 1.20 6.94
CA ARG A 27 5.44 0.63 8.29
C ARG A 27 5.62 -0.88 8.31
N LEU A 28 5.16 -1.59 7.28
CA LEU A 28 5.12 -3.04 7.31
C LEU A 28 6.52 -3.68 7.42
N PRO A 29 7.56 -3.21 6.71
CA PRO A 29 8.92 -3.73 6.87
C PRO A 29 9.52 -3.40 8.24
N ILE A 30 9.21 -2.22 8.79
CA ILE A 30 9.66 -1.82 10.13
C ILE A 30 9.02 -2.71 11.20
N MET A 31 7.72 -3.02 11.07
CA MET A 31 7.02 -3.94 11.99
C MET A 31 7.66 -5.32 12.00
N ALA A 32 8.01 -5.87 10.83
CA ALA A 32 8.70 -7.15 10.74
C ALA A 32 10.08 -7.12 11.42
N LYS A 33 10.89 -6.08 11.17
CA LYS A 33 12.19 -5.90 11.83
C LYS A 33 12.05 -5.80 13.35
N ARG A 34 11.07 -5.05 13.84
CA ARG A 34 10.78 -4.92 15.29
C ARG A 34 10.39 -6.25 15.91
N ASN A 35 9.54 -7.02 15.25
CA ASN A 35 9.14 -8.34 15.73
C ASN A 35 10.30 -9.34 15.75
N ALA A 36 11.12 -9.36 14.69
CA ALA A 36 12.31 -10.19 14.64
C ALA A 36 13.29 -9.86 15.78
N LEU A 37 13.54 -8.56 16.01
CA LEU A 37 14.43 -8.13 17.08
C LEU A 37 13.87 -8.45 18.47
N LYS A 38 12.57 -8.27 18.72
CA LYS A 38 11.92 -8.64 19.98
C LYS A 38 12.08 -10.12 20.31
N ASN A 39 12.05 -10.99 19.30
CA ASN A 39 12.22 -12.42 19.47
C ASN A 39 13.69 -12.81 19.67
N ALA A 40 14.64 -12.08 19.09
CA ALA A 40 16.07 -12.36 19.21
C ALA A 40 16.69 -11.82 20.51
N LEU A 41 16.24 -10.65 20.99
CA LEU A 41 16.86 -9.95 22.11
C LEU A 41 16.95 -10.75 23.42
N PRO A 42 15.95 -11.57 23.83
CA PRO A 42 16.05 -12.43 25.00
C PRO A 42 17.23 -13.42 24.90
N HIS A 43 17.42 -14.03 23.73
CA HIS A 43 18.50 -14.99 23.50
C HIS A 43 19.88 -14.33 23.51
N ILE A 44 20.02 -13.11 22.98
CA ILE A 44 21.32 -12.41 22.98
C ILE A 44 21.69 -11.96 24.40
N LYS A 45 20.69 -11.54 25.20
CA LYS A 45 20.91 -11.20 26.62
C LYS A 45 21.34 -12.40 27.46
N GLU A 46 20.83 -13.60 27.17
CA GLU A 46 21.28 -14.85 27.80
C GLU A 46 22.76 -15.15 27.50
N LEU A 47 23.26 -14.73 26.34
CA LEU A 47 24.66 -14.87 25.94
C LEU A 47 25.58 -13.79 26.57
N HIS A 48 25.06 -12.95 27.47
CA HIS A 48 25.76 -11.82 28.09
C HIS A 48 26.39 -10.84 27.09
N GLU A 49 25.90 -10.80 25.86
CA GLU A 49 26.39 -9.90 24.82
C GLU A 49 25.59 -8.59 24.87
N GLU A 50 26.27 -7.46 25.06
CA GLU A 50 25.62 -6.15 25.06
C GLU A 50 25.17 -5.78 23.64
N VAL A 51 23.86 -5.84 23.39
CA VAL A 51 23.28 -5.35 22.13
C VAL A 51 23.15 -3.84 22.18
N ASN A 52 24.04 -3.17 21.45
CA ASN A 52 23.99 -1.72 21.29
C ASN A 52 22.91 -1.34 20.26
N LEU A 53 21.66 -1.26 20.71
CA LEU A 53 20.53 -0.79 19.91
C LEU A 53 20.62 0.73 19.75
N ASP A 54 20.25 1.23 18.57
CA ASP A 54 20.04 2.67 18.39
C ASP A 54 19.05 3.16 19.48
N PRO A 55 19.44 4.15 20.31
CA PRO A 55 18.60 4.63 21.40
C PRO A 55 17.25 5.21 20.92
N ASN A 56 17.14 5.58 19.64
CA ASN A 56 15.86 5.98 19.04
C ASN A 56 14.95 4.79 18.69
N PHE A 57 15.47 3.57 18.69
CA PHE A 57 14.74 2.35 18.36
C PHE A 57 14.15 1.67 19.61
N ASP A 58 13.25 2.39 20.27
CA ASP A 58 12.58 1.90 21.48
C ASP A 58 11.57 0.79 21.15
N LEU A 59 11.89 -0.46 21.50
CA LEU A 59 11.03 -1.65 21.28
C LEU A 59 9.81 -1.73 22.19
N SER A 60 9.78 -1.00 23.30
CA SER A 60 8.66 -1.04 24.26
C SER A 60 7.42 -0.32 23.70
N LYS A 61 7.64 0.69 22.85
CA LYS A 61 6.55 1.48 22.26
C LYS A 61 5.77 0.71 21.20
N PRO A 62 4.43 0.85 21.18
CA PRO A 62 3.60 0.25 20.14
C PRO A 62 3.92 0.87 18.78
N PHE A 63 4.12 0.02 17.78
CA PHE A 63 4.33 0.42 16.39
C PHE A 63 3.54 -0.53 15.48
N ASN A 64 2.49 -0.01 14.87
CA ASN A 64 1.60 -0.74 13.98
C ASN A 64 1.11 0.17 12.84
N LEU A 65 0.18 -0.32 12.00
CA LEU A 65 -0.34 0.45 10.87
C LEU A 65 -1.04 1.76 11.28
N ASN A 66 -1.61 1.82 12.49
CA ASN A 66 -2.37 2.97 12.98
C ASN A 66 -1.56 3.86 13.95
N VAL A 67 -0.56 3.30 14.62
CA VAL A 67 0.20 3.95 15.71
C VAL A 67 1.71 3.89 15.43
N PRO A 68 2.47 4.98 15.57
CA PRO A 68 2.05 6.32 15.97
C PRO A 68 1.24 7.05 14.89
N ARG A 69 0.60 8.17 15.25
CA ARG A 69 -0.03 9.06 14.27
C ARG A 69 1.04 9.69 13.37
N SER A 70 0.68 10.00 12.14
CA SER A 70 1.57 10.69 11.21
C SER A 70 1.96 12.05 11.79
N ALA A 71 3.26 12.31 11.92
CA ALA A 71 3.80 13.55 12.44
C ALA A 71 4.99 14.00 11.60
N CYS A 72 5.21 15.31 11.53
CA CYS A 72 6.38 15.86 10.86
C CYS A 72 7.67 15.47 11.60
N PRO A 73 8.70 14.92 10.93
CA PRO A 73 9.94 14.51 11.60
C PRO A 73 10.77 15.70 12.13
N ILE A 74 10.53 16.92 11.63
CA ILE A 74 11.32 18.11 11.98
C ILE A 74 10.70 18.87 13.14
N CYS A 75 9.38 19.12 13.11
CA CYS A 75 8.70 19.93 14.14
C CYS A 75 7.73 19.12 15.01
N ASN A 76 7.59 17.83 14.77
CA ASN A 76 6.66 16.94 15.47
C ASN A 76 5.19 17.39 15.40
N HIS A 77 4.84 18.26 14.44
CA HIS A 77 3.46 18.66 14.16
C HIS A 77 2.65 17.42 13.80
N GLN A 78 1.56 17.16 14.53
CA GLN A 78 0.67 16.06 14.21
C GLN A 78 -0.14 16.42 12.98
N ILE A 79 -0.04 15.57 11.95
CA ILE A 79 -0.74 15.75 10.69
C ILE A 79 -2.23 15.52 10.95
N THR A 80 -3.03 16.56 10.70
CA THR A 80 -4.48 16.51 10.81
C THR A 80 -5.09 15.66 9.70
N ALA A 81 -6.34 15.21 9.88
CA ALA A 81 -7.05 14.43 8.86
C ALA A 81 -7.15 15.15 7.51
N ILE A 82 -7.30 16.48 7.52
CA ILE A 82 -7.36 17.32 6.31
C ILE A 82 -5.98 17.37 5.62
N GLU A 83 -4.90 17.41 6.39
CA GLU A 83 -3.53 17.35 5.85
C GLU A 83 -3.19 15.95 5.30
N ASN A 84 -3.98 14.94 5.63
CA ASN A 84 -3.87 13.58 5.12
C ASN A 84 -4.79 13.30 3.92
N VAL A 85 -5.46 14.32 3.36
CA VAL A 85 -6.29 14.15 2.15
C VAL A 85 -5.38 13.90 0.93
N PRO A 86 -5.53 12.77 0.22
CA PRO A 86 -4.62 12.37 -0.86
C PRO A 86 -4.47 13.47 -1.93
N VAL A 87 -3.23 13.72 -2.38
CA VAL A 87 -2.80 14.67 -3.43
C VAL A 87 -3.19 16.14 -3.20
N LEU A 88 -4.44 16.41 -2.83
CA LEU A 88 -5.02 17.72 -2.58
C LEU A 88 -4.31 18.44 -1.43
N SER A 89 -4.03 17.76 -0.31
CA SER A 89 -3.33 18.40 0.80
C SER A 89 -1.91 18.79 0.42
N TRP A 90 -1.22 17.94 -0.36
CA TRP A 90 0.13 18.22 -0.85
C TRP A 90 0.15 19.41 -1.80
N LEU A 91 -0.82 19.52 -2.72
CA LEU A 91 -0.94 20.66 -3.62
C LEU A 91 -1.25 21.96 -2.86
N VAL A 92 -2.23 21.94 -1.94
CA VAL A 92 -2.61 23.12 -1.14
C VAL A 92 -1.47 23.59 -0.25
N LEU A 93 -0.71 22.67 0.33
CA LEU A 93 0.46 22.98 1.14
C LEU A 93 1.73 23.26 0.32
N SER A 94 1.64 23.24 -1.01
CA SER A 94 2.78 23.41 -1.94
C SER A 94 3.95 22.47 -1.63
N GLY A 95 3.62 21.24 -1.23
CA GLY A 95 4.57 20.20 -0.85
C GLY A 95 5.39 20.52 0.40
N LYS A 96 4.87 21.33 1.34
CA LYS A 96 5.59 21.72 2.57
C LYS A 96 4.78 21.42 3.82
N CYS A 97 5.46 21.14 4.93
CA CYS A 97 4.79 21.00 6.23
C CYS A 97 4.13 22.32 6.63
N ARG A 98 2.88 22.29 7.11
CA ARG A 98 2.17 23.50 7.58
C ARG A 98 2.88 24.21 8.74
N GLY A 99 3.50 23.45 9.65
CA GLY A 99 4.20 23.98 10.82
C GLY A 99 5.56 24.58 10.48
N CYS A 100 6.50 23.77 9.99
CA CYS A 100 7.90 24.19 9.79
C CYS A 100 8.29 24.48 8.34
N LYS A 101 7.36 24.35 7.38
CA LYS A 101 7.59 24.55 5.94
C LYS A 101 8.66 23.65 5.30
N SER A 102 9.09 22.59 5.99
CA SER A 102 10.00 21.60 5.43
C SER A 102 9.36 20.88 4.24
N PRO A 103 10.13 20.52 3.20
CA PRO A 103 9.59 19.82 2.04
C PRO A 103 9.05 18.43 2.43
N ILE A 104 7.88 18.09 1.88
CA ILE A 104 7.26 16.76 1.94
C ILE A 104 7.63 16.03 0.65
N SER A 105 8.12 14.80 0.77
CA SER A 105 8.56 13.99 -0.36
C SER A 105 7.47 13.85 -1.42
N THR A 106 7.82 14.10 -2.68
CA THR A 106 6.94 13.93 -3.87
C THR A 106 6.56 12.48 -4.13
N ARG A 107 7.23 11.55 -3.45
CA ARG A 107 6.94 10.12 -3.53
C ARG A 107 5.52 9.77 -3.06
N TYR A 108 5.04 10.41 -1.99
CA TYR A 108 3.73 10.14 -1.43
C TYR A 108 2.58 10.43 -2.42
N PRO A 109 2.49 11.63 -3.02
CA PRO A 109 1.47 11.91 -4.04
C PRO A 109 1.67 11.09 -5.32
N PHE A 110 2.91 10.68 -5.65
CA PHE A 110 3.16 9.80 -6.79
C PHE A 110 2.45 8.44 -6.65
N VAL A 111 2.58 7.77 -5.49
CA VAL A 111 1.91 6.49 -5.24
C VAL A 111 0.39 6.62 -5.31
N GLU A 112 -0.15 7.71 -4.75
CA GLU A 112 -1.59 8.02 -4.78
C GLU A 112 -2.12 8.18 -6.21
N ILE A 113 -1.44 8.99 -7.02
CA ILE A 113 -1.82 9.25 -8.42
C ILE A 113 -1.72 7.97 -9.25
N VAL A 114 -0.62 7.23 -9.14
CA VAL A 114 -0.41 5.98 -9.90
C VAL A 114 -1.51 4.97 -9.56
N ASN A 115 -1.87 4.81 -8.29
CA ASN A 115 -2.94 3.90 -7.89
C ASN A 115 -4.32 4.38 -8.37
N ALA A 116 -4.60 5.68 -8.32
CA ALA A 116 -5.84 6.27 -8.82
C ALA A 116 -6.03 6.09 -10.33
N ILE A 117 -4.96 6.29 -11.11
CA ILE A 117 -4.95 6.06 -12.55
C ILE A 117 -5.16 4.57 -12.84
N ALA A 118 -4.48 3.68 -12.10
CA ALA A 118 -4.66 2.24 -12.26
C ALA A 118 -6.14 1.84 -12.04
N TRP A 119 -6.76 2.29 -10.95
CA TRP A 119 -8.16 1.97 -10.65
C TRP A 119 -9.13 2.57 -11.66
N GLY A 120 -8.92 3.82 -12.09
CA GLY A 120 -9.72 4.43 -13.15
C GLY A 120 -9.63 3.66 -14.46
N THR A 121 -8.43 3.19 -14.81
CA THR A 121 -8.19 2.35 -16.00
C THR A 121 -8.90 0.99 -15.86
N MET A 122 -8.80 0.34 -14.70
CA MET A 122 -9.52 -0.92 -14.46
C MET A 122 -11.04 -0.73 -14.53
N ALA A 123 -11.58 0.39 -14.06
CA ALA A 123 -13.01 0.69 -14.15
C ALA A 123 -13.51 0.84 -15.58
N ILE A 124 -12.68 1.35 -16.48
CA ILE A 124 -12.99 1.42 -17.91
C ILE A 124 -12.92 0.02 -18.54
N ILE A 125 -11.88 -0.75 -18.25
CA ILE A 125 -11.65 -2.08 -18.86
C ILE A 125 -12.69 -3.11 -18.39
N TYR A 126 -12.99 -3.13 -17.09
CA TYR A 126 -13.89 -4.11 -16.45
C TYR A 126 -15.28 -3.53 -16.17
N TYR A 127 -15.72 -2.58 -16.99
CA TYR A 127 -17.05 -2.01 -16.88
C TYR A 127 -18.13 -3.12 -16.93
N ASN A 128 -19.17 -2.99 -16.08
CA ASN A 128 -20.20 -4.00 -15.80
C ASN A 128 -19.72 -5.34 -15.21
N GLN A 129 -18.43 -5.48 -14.87
CA GLN A 129 -17.86 -6.69 -14.28
C GLN A 129 -17.33 -6.39 -12.89
N THR A 130 -18.21 -6.03 -11.95
CA THR A 130 -17.85 -5.54 -10.60
C THR A 130 -16.86 -6.43 -9.86
N TYR A 131 -17.03 -7.76 -9.94
CA TYR A 131 -16.11 -8.71 -9.31
C TYR A 131 -14.68 -8.60 -9.88
N LEU A 132 -14.56 -8.57 -11.22
CA LEU A 132 -13.26 -8.46 -11.89
C LEU A 132 -12.64 -7.08 -11.67
N LEU A 133 -13.45 -6.03 -11.63
CA LEU A 133 -13.00 -4.69 -11.28
C LEU A 133 -12.33 -4.68 -9.89
N ILE A 134 -13.03 -5.18 -8.86
CA ILE A 134 -12.50 -5.21 -7.49
C ILE A 134 -11.23 -6.06 -7.43
N LEU A 135 -11.26 -7.27 -8.02
CA LEU A 135 -10.12 -8.18 -8.04
C LEU A 135 -8.88 -7.52 -8.66
N ASN A 136 -9.02 -6.88 -9.82
CA ASN A 136 -7.91 -6.23 -10.52
C ASN A 136 -7.45 -4.94 -9.82
N CYS A 137 -8.36 -4.19 -9.17
CA CYS A 137 -7.99 -3.06 -8.32
C CYS A 137 -7.13 -3.49 -7.12
N LEU A 138 -7.49 -4.58 -6.44
CA LEU A 138 -6.71 -5.12 -5.33
C LEU A 138 -5.37 -5.68 -5.80
N LEU A 139 -5.36 -6.40 -6.92
CA LEU A 139 -4.15 -6.98 -7.51
C LEU A 139 -3.15 -5.88 -7.90
N THR A 140 -3.60 -4.85 -8.63
CA THR A 140 -2.76 -3.71 -9.04
C THR A 140 -2.26 -2.90 -7.85
N SER A 141 -3.10 -2.64 -6.83
CA SER A 141 -2.68 -1.96 -5.59
C SER A 141 -1.58 -2.74 -4.86
N THR A 142 -1.72 -4.06 -4.78
CA THR A 142 -0.73 -4.94 -4.13
C THR A 142 0.58 -4.95 -4.92
N PHE A 143 0.50 -5.00 -6.26
CA PHE A 143 1.67 -4.92 -7.13
C PHE A 143 2.41 -3.59 -6.96
N ILE A 144 1.70 -2.46 -6.99
CA ILE A 144 2.29 -1.12 -6.74
C ILE A 144 2.97 -1.09 -5.37
N CYS A 145 2.31 -1.59 -4.33
CA CYS A 145 2.88 -1.66 -2.98
C CYS A 145 4.20 -2.45 -2.96
N ILE A 146 4.24 -3.64 -3.58
CA ILE A 146 5.44 -4.48 -3.66
C ILE A 146 6.55 -3.79 -4.44
N MET A 147 6.23 -3.22 -5.60
CA MET A 147 7.20 -2.54 -6.47
C MET A 147 7.84 -1.34 -5.76
N ILE A 148 7.05 -0.46 -5.15
CA ILE A 148 7.59 0.70 -4.44
C ILE A 148 8.39 0.26 -3.20
N THR A 149 7.93 -0.75 -2.45
CA THR A 149 8.70 -1.30 -1.30
C THR A 149 10.07 -1.80 -1.76
N LYS A 150 10.13 -2.44 -2.94
CA LYS A 150 11.40 -2.93 -3.49
C LYS A 150 12.30 -1.80 -3.99
N LEU A 151 11.73 -0.79 -4.65
CA LEU A 151 12.47 0.40 -5.12
C LEU A 151 13.10 1.17 -3.96
N ASP A 152 12.50 1.14 -2.78
CA ASP A 152 13.06 1.68 -1.55
C ASP A 152 14.24 0.90 -0.96
N GLY A 153 14.55 -0.27 -1.52
CA GLY A 153 15.51 -1.20 -0.93
C GLY A 153 14.98 -1.89 0.33
N GLN A 154 13.68 -1.85 0.61
CA GLN A 154 13.09 -2.53 1.76
C GLN A 154 12.75 -3.99 1.44
N GLU A 155 12.73 -4.82 2.48
CA GLU A 155 12.29 -6.21 2.35
C GLU A 155 10.77 -6.27 2.19
N ILE A 156 10.33 -7.09 1.24
CA ILE A 156 8.91 -7.27 0.97
C ILE A 156 8.33 -8.19 2.05
N HIS A 157 7.30 -7.71 2.74
CA HIS A 157 6.61 -8.52 3.74
C HIS A 157 5.87 -9.69 3.08
N LYS A 158 6.05 -10.91 3.62
CA LYS A 158 5.47 -12.15 3.06
C LYS A 158 3.97 -12.07 2.83
N PHE A 159 3.25 -11.39 3.71
CA PHE A 159 1.81 -11.10 3.57
C PHE A 159 1.44 -10.52 2.19
N LEU A 160 2.20 -9.53 1.70
CA LEU A 160 1.94 -8.90 0.40
C LEU A 160 2.16 -9.89 -0.75
N ILE A 161 3.18 -10.73 -0.66
CA ILE A 161 3.48 -11.77 -1.65
C ILE A 161 2.33 -12.78 -1.69
N PHE A 162 1.91 -13.29 -0.54
CA PHE A 162 0.81 -14.26 -0.47
C PHE A 162 -0.51 -13.66 -0.97
N GLN A 163 -0.81 -12.42 -0.62
CA GLN A 163 -1.98 -11.71 -1.14
C GLN A 163 -1.91 -11.59 -2.67
N PHE A 164 -0.77 -11.18 -3.22
CA PHE A 164 -0.60 -11.04 -4.67
C PHE A 164 -0.77 -12.39 -5.39
N LEU A 165 -0.13 -13.46 -4.88
CA LEU A 165 -0.24 -14.79 -5.45
C LEU A 165 -1.68 -15.32 -5.38
N PHE A 166 -2.36 -15.13 -4.26
CA PHE A 166 -3.75 -15.55 -4.08
C PHE A 166 -4.70 -14.85 -5.08
N LEU A 167 -4.61 -13.52 -5.19
CA LEU A 167 -5.43 -12.76 -6.13
C LEU A 167 -5.12 -13.12 -7.59
N SER A 168 -3.84 -13.37 -7.90
CA SER A 168 -3.42 -13.81 -9.24
C SER A 168 -3.98 -15.20 -9.59
N ALA A 169 -4.00 -16.12 -8.61
CA ALA A 169 -4.58 -17.45 -8.79
C ALA A 169 -6.10 -17.37 -9.04
N LEU A 170 -6.83 -16.51 -8.32
CA LEU A 170 -8.26 -16.29 -8.57
C LEU A 170 -8.52 -15.76 -9.99
N GLN A 171 -7.70 -14.80 -10.43
CA GLN A 171 -7.80 -14.25 -11.79
C GLN A 171 -7.49 -15.33 -12.85
N LEU A 172 -6.48 -16.18 -12.60
CA LEU A 172 -6.14 -17.29 -13.49
C LEU A 172 -7.28 -18.31 -13.59
N VAL A 173 -7.88 -18.70 -12.46
CA VAL A 173 -9.03 -19.63 -12.46
C VAL A 173 -10.19 -19.06 -13.26
N HIS A 174 -10.49 -17.76 -13.10
CA HIS A 174 -11.52 -17.11 -13.90
C HIS A 174 -11.17 -17.11 -15.40
N MET A 175 -9.93 -16.82 -15.76
CA MET A 175 -9.50 -16.87 -17.17
C MET A 175 -9.68 -18.28 -17.75
N LEU A 176 -9.24 -19.32 -17.04
CA LEU A 176 -9.35 -20.70 -17.48
C LEU A 176 -10.81 -21.15 -17.63
N SER A 177 -11.72 -20.70 -16.76
CA SER A 177 -13.14 -21.07 -16.88
C SER A 177 -13.79 -20.49 -18.13
N GLN A 178 -13.42 -19.26 -18.52
CA GLN A 178 -13.86 -18.66 -19.79
C GLN A 178 -13.32 -19.42 -21.00
N LEU A 179 -12.03 -19.79 -20.99
CA LEU A 179 -11.42 -20.59 -22.05
C LEU A 179 -12.10 -21.96 -22.20
N ALA A 180 -12.36 -22.65 -21.09
CA ALA A 180 -13.04 -23.94 -21.10
C ALA A 180 -14.47 -23.82 -21.65
N PHE A 181 -15.19 -22.77 -21.28
CA PHE A 181 -16.53 -22.47 -21.82
C PHE A 181 -16.49 -22.25 -23.34
N VAL A 182 -15.55 -21.44 -23.83
CA VAL A 182 -15.37 -21.20 -25.27
C VAL A 182 -14.97 -22.47 -26.02
N ALA A 183 -14.02 -23.26 -25.48
CA ALA A 183 -13.59 -24.53 -26.08
C ALA A 183 -14.77 -25.51 -26.22
N LYS A 184 -15.65 -25.57 -25.21
CA LYS A 184 -16.87 -26.37 -25.25
C LYS A 184 -17.85 -25.90 -26.32
N ILE A 185 -18.02 -24.59 -26.51
CA ILE A 185 -18.86 -24.03 -27.59
C ILE A 185 -18.28 -24.38 -28.98
N MET A 186 -16.95 -24.39 -29.11
CA MET A 186 -16.26 -24.69 -30.35
C MET A 186 -16.15 -26.20 -30.65
N GLY A 187 -16.63 -27.08 -29.76
CA GLY A 187 -16.55 -28.54 -29.92
C GLY A 187 -15.13 -29.10 -29.79
N ILE A 188 -14.23 -28.39 -29.07
CA ILE A 188 -12.82 -28.76 -28.89
C ILE A 188 -12.61 -29.62 -27.62
N GLY A 189 -13.66 -30.00 -26.88
CA GLY A 189 -13.54 -30.75 -25.63
C GLY A 189 -14.71 -31.65 -25.31
#